data_AF-A0A9P6ST77-F1
#
_entry.id   AF-A0A9P6ST77-F1
#
_cell.length_a   1.000
_cell.length_b   1.000
_cell.length_c   1.000
_cell.angle_alpha   90.00
_cell.angle_beta   90.00
_cell.angle_gamma   90.00
#
_symmetry.space_group_name_H-M   'P 1'
#
loop_
_entity.id
_entity.type
_entity.pdbx_description
1 polymer ?
#
loop_
_entity_poly.entity_id
_entity_poly.type
_entity_poly.pdbx_seq_one_letter_code
_entity_poly.pdbx_strand_id
1 'polypeptide(L)'
;ASPEMLVKVQDRVVYTHPIAGTRKRGATPELDIALGQELLADPKERAEHIMLVDLGRNDANRVCKPETVKVDSLMHLERYSHVMHIVSNVSGTLRDDKTPFDAFRSIFPAGTTSGAPKVRAMELISELERTKRGVYAGAVGHFDYSGGLDTCIALRTMVIKDGVAYLQAGGGIVHDSVEEDEYQETINKLGSNLTALRSSPLANSHIISMAHSITVKPSLEEVQGIIESNAGNTIPIFAEIPADMLTPVMAYLKVSDKCDYSFLLESIAGGEKIGRYSFIGSDPYKVLKTGPEEALQGDPLAILEKELKNIRYVKVKGIQDFTGGAIGYIGYDNVQYFEPRTKRDDLQDPIGLPDAVFLFCDTIVIFDHLYQKIQVVTHYRSNVTDPAEVEKQYFKAVEEIQIIVELLENDVTPKIPQPPIILGQEPVSNVGKEGYEGFVTTLKKHIKLGDIIQAVPSQRLAKPTTLHPFNIYRHLRSINPSPYMFYLDLKDFTL
;
A
#
# COMPACT_ATOMS: atom_id res chain seq x y z
N ALA A 1 -6.05 1.23 -4.45
CA ALA A 1 -5.36 1.50 -5.73
C ALA A 1 -4.76 2.91 -5.69
N SER A 2 -3.62 3.05 -5.01
CA SER A 2 -3.07 4.35 -4.64
C SER A 2 -2.15 4.94 -5.72
N PRO A 3 -2.26 6.26 -6.00
CA PRO A 3 -1.32 6.97 -6.86
C PRO A 3 0.04 7.22 -6.18
N GLU A 4 0.11 7.23 -4.84
CA GLU A 4 1.14 7.96 -4.11
C GLU A 4 1.86 7.09 -3.07
N MET A 5 3.19 7.10 -3.15
CA MET A 5 4.10 6.51 -2.16
C MET A 5 4.10 7.39 -0.91
N LEU A 6 3.83 6.79 0.26
CA LEU A 6 4.04 7.49 1.53
C LEU A 6 5.54 7.58 1.83
N VAL A 7 6.16 6.41 1.96
CA VAL A 7 7.59 6.25 2.25
C VAL A 7 8.08 4.89 1.76
N LYS A 8 9.28 4.90 1.18
CA LYS A 8 10.10 3.72 0.90
C LYS A 8 11.45 3.90 1.62
N VAL A 9 12.00 2.81 2.17
CA VAL A 9 13.39 2.79 2.68
C VAL A 9 14.10 1.59 2.04
N GLN A 10 15.20 1.85 1.34
CA GLN A 10 16.04 0.83 0.69
C GLN A 10 17.50 1.22 0.84
N ASP A 11 18.38 0.27 1.21
CA ASP A 11 19.81 0.51 1.47
C ASP A 11 20.09 1.71 2.40
N ARG A 12 19.21 1.90 3.41
CA ARG A 12 19.16 3.04 4.36
C ARG A 12 18.85 4.42 3.75
N VAL A 13 18.53 4.52 2.46
CA VAL A 13 18.01 5.73 1.83
C VAL A 13 16.49 5.77 1.99
N VAL A 14 15.98 6.86 2.55
CA VAL A 14 14.54 7.17 2.63
C VAL A 14 14.14 7.89 1.34
N TYR A 15 12.98 7.53 0.80
CA TYR A 15 12.34 8.19 -0.33
C TYR A 15 10.90 8.55 0.04
N THR A 16 10.46 9.75 -0.35
CA THR A 16 9.06 10.15 -0.38
C THR A 16 8.80 10.95 -1.67
N HIS A 17 7.68 10.69 -2.33
CA HIS A 17 7.33 11.34 -3.61
C HIS A 17 6.05 12.17 -3.44
N PRO A 18 6.13 13.44 -3.01
CA PRO A 18 4.99 14.34 -3.02
C PRO A 18 4.35 14.44 -4.42
N ILE A 19 3.04 14.23 -4.48
CA ILE A 19 2.23 14.36 -5.69
C ILE A 19 1.20 15.47 -5.48
N ALA A 20 1.11 16.43 -6.40
CA ALA A 20 0.06 17.44 -6.38
C ALA A 20 -0.33 17.88 -7.80
N GLY A 21 -1.47 18.55 -7.90
CA GLY A 21 -2.07 18.99 -9.15
C GLY A 21 -2.50 17.86 -10.09
N THR A 22 -3.55 18.13 -10.85
CA THR A 22 -4.16 17.11 -11.73
C THR A 22 -4.70 17.72 -13.00
N ARG A 23 -4.32 17.13 -14.14
CA ARG A 23 -5.08 17.27 -15.40
C ARG A 23 -5.40 15.89 -15.96
N LYS A 24 -6.46 15.79 -16.77
CA LYS A 24 -6.76 14.59 -17.55
C LYS A 24 -5.71 14.41 -18.65
N ARG A 25 -5.48 13.17 -19.10
CA ARG A 25 -4.69 12.94 -20.33
C ARG A 25 -5.38 13.58 -21.53
N GLY A 26 -4.58 14.11 -22.46
CA GLY A 26 -5.07 14.69 -23.70
C GLY A 26 -5.58 13.63 -24.68
N ALA A 27 -6.62 13.96 -25.43
CA ALA A 27 -7.18 13.08 -26.47
C ALA A 27 -6.24 12.91 -27.70
N THR A 28 -5.23 13.76 -27.83
CA THR A 28 -4.13 13.66 -28.81
C THR A 28 -2.80 13.99 -28.12
N PRO A 29 -1.64 13.57 -28.67
CA PRO A 29 -0.33 13.87 -28.08
C PRO A 29 -0.06 15.38 -27.91
N GLU A 30 -0.53 16.20 -28.84
CA GLU A 30 -0.35 17.66 -28.81
C GLU A 30 -1.14 18.28 -27.65
N LEU A 31 -2.38 17.80 -27.43
CA LEU A 31 -3.21 18.21 -26.29
C LEU A 31 -2.66 17.68 -24.97
N ASP A 32 -2.07 16.48 -24.94
CA ASP A 32 -1.43 15.89 -23.76
C ASP A 32 -0.12 16.60 -23.36
N ILE A 33 0.56 17.21 -24.33
CA ILE A 33 1.69 18.12 -24.11
C ILE A 33 1.18 19.47 -23.60
N ALA A 34 0.15 20.05 -24.23
CA ALA A 34 -0.41 21.34 -23.85
C ALA A 34 -1.00 21.35 -22.43
N LEU A 35 -1.79 20.34 -22.05
CA LEU A 35 -2.34 20.19 -20.69
C LEU A 35 -1.23 20.00 -19.64
N GLY A 36 -0.14 19.31 -20.00
CA GLY A 36 1.02 19.18 -19.12
C GLY A 36 1.78 20.50 -18.93
N GLN A 37 1.94 21.28 -20.00
CA GLN A 37 2.58 22.60 -19.94
C GLN A 37 1.72 23.61 -19.17
N GLU A 38 0.40 23.53 -19.29
CA GLU A 38 -0.57 24.31 -18.52
C GLU A 38 -0.50 23.96 -17.02
N LEU A 39 -0.56 22.67 -16.66
CA LEU A 39 -0.38 22.21 -15.28
C LEU A 39 0.96 22.64 -14.66
N LEU A 40 2.06 22.57 -15.42
CA LEU A 40 3.38 23.03 -14.96
C LEU A 40 3.51 24.56 -14.89
N ALA A 41 2.58 25.33 -15.49
CA ALA A 41 2.56 26.79 -15.46
C ALA A 41 1.59 27.36 -14.41
N ASP A 42 0.58 26.58 -14.00
CA ASP A 42 -0.45 26.97 -13.03
C ASP A 42 0.17 27.46 -11.70
N PRO A 43 0.02 28.75 -11.32
CA PRO A 43 0.61 29.28 -10.10
C PRO A 43 0.09 28.66 -8.81
N LYS A 44 -1.17 28.16 -8.78
CA LYS A 44 -1.79 27.53 -7.61
C LYS A 44 -1.22 26.13 -7.40
N GLU A 45 -1.31 25.29 -8.43
CA GLU A 45 -0.83 23.90 -8.40
C GLU A 45 0.66 23.84 -8.03
N ARG A 46 1.47 24.76 -8.58
CA ARG A 46 2.90 24.91 -8.24
C ARG A 46 3.13 25.30 -6.78
N ALA A 47 2.33 26.22 -6.22
CA ALA A 47 2.50 26.69 -4.86
C ALA A 47 2.15 25.59 -3.83
N GLU A 48 1.04 24.87 -4.05
CA GLU A 48 0.67 23.70 -3.25
C GLU A 48 1.72 22.60 -3.34
N HIS A 49 2.20 22.30 -4.55
CA HIS A 49 3.23 21.28 -4.75
C HIS A 49 4.56 21.63 -4.04
N ILE A 50 5.02 22.89 -4.12
CA ILE A 50 6.25 23.34 -3.44
C ILE A 50 6.10 23.21 -1.92
N MET A 51 4.95 23.57 -1.34
CA MET A 51 4.69 23.41 0.09
C MET A 51 4.74 21.94 0.53
N LEU A 52 4.20 21.02 -0.29
CA LEU A 52 4.24 19.58 -0.03
C LEU A 52 5.66 19.00 -0.16
N VAL A 53 6.47 19.52 -1.10
CA VAL A 53 7.90 19.19 -1.21
C VAL A 53 8.66 19.65 0.03
N ASP A 54 8.47 20.88 0.49
CA ASP A 54 9.16 21.36 1.70
C ASP A 54 8.68 20.64 2.97
N LEU A 55 7.42 20.23 3.06
CA LEU A 55 6.96 19.35 4.15
C LEU A 55 7.65 17.98 4.10
N GLY A 56 7.70 17.33 2.93
CA GLY A 56 8.41 16.05 2.75
C GLY A 56 9.91 16.13 3.04
N ARG A 57 10.56 17.25 2.66
CA ARG A 57 11.96 17.54 3.03
C ARG A 57 12.14 17.71 4.52
N ASN A 58 11.25 18.44 5.20
CA ASN A 58 11.31 18.64 6.64
C ASN A 58 11.12 17.32 7.40
N ASP A 59 10.15 16.50 7.00
CA ASP A 59 9.87 15.21 7.62
C ASP A 59 10.99 14.18 7.35
N ALA A 60 11.64 14.20 6.19
CA ALA A 60 12.88 13.45 5.95
C ALA A 60 14.05 13.97 6.82
N ASN A 61 14.23 15.28 6.94
CA ASN A 61 15.31 15.91 7.71
C ASN A 61 15.24 15.66 9.22
N ARG A 62 14.08 15.30 9.77
CA ARG A 62 13.95 14.81 11.16
C ARG A 62 14.77 13.52 11.41
N VAL A 63 14.93 12.65 10.39
CA VAL A 63 15.46 11.28 10.53
C VAL A 63 16.70 10.97 9.68
N CYS A 64 16.89 11.69 8.58
CA CYS A 64 18.03 11.55 7.69
C CYS A 64 19.21 12.43 8.15
N LYS A 65 20.40 12.13 7.61
CA LYS A 65 21.60 12.96 7.78
C LYS A 65 21.38 14.27 7.02
N PRO A 66 21.33 15.45 7.67
CA PRO A 66 20.85 16.69 7.03
C PRO A 66 21.58 17.08 5.75
N GLU A 67 22.88 16.77 5.66
CA GLU A 67 23.73 17.00 4.49
C GLU A 67 23.39 16.11 3.28
N THR A 68 22.56 15.07 3.48
CA THR A 68 22.11 14.14 2.42
C THR A 68 20.69 14.41 1.93
N VAL A 69 19.92 15.27 2.60
CA VAL A 69 18.50 15.51 2.28
C VAL A 69 18.37 16.45 1.09
N LYS A 70 17.83 15.93 -0.02
CA LYS A 70 17.77 16.61 -1.32
C LYS A 70 16.43 16.39 -2.02
N VAL A 71 16.16 17.26 -2.99
CA VAL A 71 15.13 17.06 -4.01
C VAL A 71 15.86 16.54 -5.25
N ASP A 72 15.60 15.27 -5.63
CA ASP A 72 16.22 14.62 -6.79
C ASP A 72 15.58 15.06 -8.11
N SER A 73 14.27 15.30 -8.09
CA SER A 73 13.49 15.88 -9.18
C SER A 73 12.44 16.82 -8.60
N LEU A 74 12.28 18.00 -9.21
CA LEU A 74 11.36 19.04 -8.75
C LEU A 74 10.37 19.39 -9.87
N MET A 75 9.08 19.31 -9.55
CA MET A 75 7.95 19.69 -10.42
C MET A 75 8.06 19.10 -11.83
N HIS A 76 8.15 17.77 -11.93
CA HIS A 76 8.09 17.04 -13.20
C HIS A 76 6.73 16.38 -13.41
N LEU A 77 6.34 16.16 -14.67
CA LEU A 77 5.07 15.50 -15.00
C LEU A 77 5.23 13.98 -15.00
N GLU A 78 4.51 13.29 -14.12
CA GLU A 78 4.26 11.85 -14.30
C GLU A 78 2.88 11.65 -14.95
N ARG A 79 2.82 10.73 -15.93
CA ARG A 79 1.64 10.45 -16.75
C ARG A 79 1.11 9.07 -16.42
N TYR A 80 -0.16 9.01 -16.02
CA TYR A 80 -0.92 7.79 -15.77
C TYR A 80 -1.94 7.59 -16.88
N SER A 81 -2.67 6.47 -16.87
CA SER A 81 -3.54 6.10 -17.99
C SER A 81 -4.68 7.10 -18.27
N HIS A 82 -5.17 7.84 -17.25
CA HIS A 82 -6.29 8.80 -17.38
C HIS A 82 -5.97 10.22 -16.90
N VAL A 83 -4.91 10.40 -16.12
CA VAL A 83 -4.49 11.68 -15.53
C VAL A 83 -2.97 11.88 -15.61
N MET A 84 -2.51 13.10 -15.44
CA MET A 84 -1.12 13.45 -15.17
C MET A 84 -1.05 14.33 -13.91
N HIS A 85 0.05 14.21 -13.18
CA HIS A 85 0.29 14.92 -11.92
C HIS A 85 1.64 15.64 -11.93
N ILE A 86 1.78 16.66 -11.10
CA ILE A 86 3.09 17.22 -10.73
C ILE A 86 3.66 16.33 -9.64
N VAL A 87 4.86 15.80 -9.87
CA VAL A 87 5.59 14.93 -8.95
C VAL A 87 6.94 15.56 -8.62
N SER A 88 7.44 15.32 -7.42
CA SER A 88 8.83 15.59 -7.03
C SER A 88 9.34 14.46 -6.17
N ASN A 89 10.64 14.17 -6.24
CA ASN A 89 11.24 13.09 -5.48
C ASN A 89 12.16 13.69 -4.41
N VAL A 90 11.90 13.36 -3.14
CA VAL A 90 12.74 13.76 -2.00
C VAL A 90 13.44 12.52 -1.46
N SER A 91 14.76 12.58 -1.27
CA SER A 91 15.52 11.51 -0.63
C SER A 91 16.53 12.01 0.39
N GLY A 92 16.98 11.10 1.26
CA GLY A 92 18.08 11.31 2.19
C GLY A 92 18.47 10.00 2.89
N THR A 93 19.71 9.91 3.38
CA THR A 93 20.22 8.70 4.05
C THR A 93 19.88 8.75 5.55
N LEU A 94 19.31 7.69 6.11
CA LEU A 94 19.02 7.58 7.55
C LEU A 94 20.25 7.86 8.41
N ARG A 95 20.08 8.62 9.51
CA ARG A 95 21.10 8.74 10.55
C ARG A 95 21.38 7.38 11.19
N ASP A 96 22.60 7.18 11.66
CA ASP A 96 23.06 5.87 12.12
C ASP A 96 22.36 5.43 13.43
N ASP A 97 21.73 6.37 14.14
CA ASP A 97 20.84 6.15 15.29
C ASP A 97 19.36 5.88 14.90
N LYS A 98 19.02 5.75 13.61
CA LYS A 98 17.63 5.69 13.11
C LYS A 98 17.31 4.43 12.28
N THR A 99 16.07 3.96 12.44
CA THR A 99 15.50 2.76 11.78
C THR A 99 14.51 3.16 10.67
N PRO A 100 14.07 2.22 9.81
CA PRO A 100 12.96 2.47 8.87
C PRO A 100 11.66 2.88 9.58
N PHE A 101 11.43 2.37 10.80
CA PHE A 101 10.26 2.74 11.61
C PHE A 101 10.29 4.21 12.01
N ASP A 102 11.47 4.78 12.31
CA ASP A 102 11.60 6.23 12.50
C ASP A 102 11.20 7.01 11.25
N ALA A 103 11.60 6.57 10.05
CA ALA A 103 11.22 7.23 8.80
C ALA A 103 9.70 7.21 8.57
N PHE A 104 9.06 6.07 8.83
CA PHE A 104 7.60 5.97 8.78
C PHE A 104 6.94 6.92 9.79
N ARG A 105 7.32 6.86 11.07
CA ARG A 105 6.78 7.73 12.13
C ARG A 105 6.95 9.23 11.82
N SER A 106 8.01 9.59 11.12
CA SER A 106 8.34 10.97 10.75
C SER A 106 7.49 11.51 9.59
N ILE A 107 7.27 10.68 8.55
CA ILE A 107 6.55 11.07 7.33
C ILE A 107 5.03 10.91 7.48
N PHE A 108 4.57 9.95 8.29
CA PHE A 108 3.14 9.66 8.48
C PHE A 108 2.40 10.74 9.30
N PRO A 109 1.14 11.07 8.96
CA PRO A 109 0.50 10.86 7.66
C PRO A 109 1.03 11.87 6.63
N ALA A 110 0.82 11.58 5.35
CA ALA A 110 1.29 12.44 4.26
C ALA A 110 0.60 13.82 4.27
N GLY A 111 1.34 14.86 3.86
CA GLY A 111 0.82 16.23 3.71
C GLY A 111 -0.39 16.32 2.80
N THR A 112 -0.37 15.57 1.69
CA THR A 112 -1.44 15.40 0.68
C THR A 112 -2.77 14.86 1.23
N THR A 113 -2.80 14.40 2.48
CA THR A 113 -4.00 13.87 3.15
C THR A 113 -4.26 14.47 4.54
N SER A 114 -3.47 15.46 4.94
CA SER A 114 -3.58 16.13 6.23
C SER A 114 -3.60 17.65 6.05
N GLY A 115 -2.47 18.24 5.66
CA GLY A 115 -2.34 19.65 5.34
C GLY A 115 -1.10 20.29 5.95
N ALA A 116 -1.10 21.61 6.04
CA ALA A 116 0.03 22.40 6.51
C ALA A 116 -0.44 23.60 7.37
N PRO A 117 0.11 23.81 8.58
CA PRO A 117 1.00 22.92 9.33
C PRO A 117 0.31 21.61 9.75
N LYS A 118 1.00 20.47 9.57
CA LYS A 118 0.43 19.11 9.64
C LYS A 118 -0.47 18.90 10.88
N VAL A 119 0.06 19.16 12.08
CA VAL A 119 -0.66 18.95 13.35
C VAL A 119 -1.93 19.80 13.46
N ARG A 120 -1.89 21.10 13.11
CA ARG A 120 -3.07 21.97 13.24
C ARG A 120 -4.15 21.65 12.19
N ALA A 121 -3.75 21.20 11.00
CA ALA A 121 -4.69 20.69 10.01
C ALA A 121 -5.41 19.42 10.52
N MET A 122 -4.70 18.49 11.16
CA MET A 122 -5.28 17.26 11.72
C MET A 122 -6.20 17.52 12.93
N GLU A 123 -5.87 18.48 13.79
CA GLU A 123 -6.77 18.95 14.85
C GLU A 123 -8.12 19.41 14.24
N LEU A 124 -8.08 20.32 13.25
CA LEU A 124 -9.28 20.83 12.57
C LEU A 124 -10.05 19.74 11.80
N ILE A 125 -9.37 18.83 11.11
CA ILE A 125 -10.01 17.70 10.42
C ILE A 125 -10.78 16.82 11.40
N SER A 126 -10.19 16.48 12.55
CA SER A 126 -10.86 15.65 13.57
C SER A 126 -11.97 16.40 14.34
N GLU A 127 -11.93 17.73 14.39
CA GLU A 127 -13.04 18.58 14.86
C GLU A 127 -14.24 18.59 13.88
N LEU A 128 -14.00 18.39 12.58
CA LEU A 128 -15.01 18.42 11.51
C LEU A 128 -15.57 17.02 11.17
N GLU A 129 -14.72 16.03 10.92
CA GLU A 129 -15.14 14.70 10.44
C GLU A 129 -15.83 13.86 11.53
N ARG A 130 -15.44 14.02 12.81
CA ARG A 130 -15.98 13.36 14.02
C ARG A 130 -16.03 11.82 14.03
N THR A 131 -15.64 11.17 12.95
CA THR A 131 -15.42 9.72 12.86
C THR A 131 -13.96 9.43 12.56
N LYS A 132 -13.43 8.29 13.02
CA LYS A 132 -12.16 7.77 12.54
C LYS A 132 -12.12 7.70 11.00
N ARG A 133 -10.92 7.79 10.44
CA ARG A 133 -10.65 7.50 9.02
C ARG A 133 -10.35 6.02 8.78
N GLY A 134 -9.84 5.32 9.79
CA GLY A 134 -9.44 3.93 9.70
C GLY A 134 -8.40 3.76 8.60
N VAL A 135 -8.67 2.90 7.63
CA VAL A 135 -7.76 2.66 6.50
C VAL A 135 -7.54 3.92 5.65
N TYR A 136 -8.53 4.80 5.45
CA TYR A 136 -8.38 5.93 4.53
C TYR A 136 -7.28 6.90 4.97
N ALA A 137 -6.40 7.28 4.03
CA ALA A 137 -5.21 8.11 4.30
C ALA A 137 -4.18 7.51 5.27
N GLY A 138 -4.39 6.28 5.77
CA GLY A 138 -3.37 5.47 6.42
C GLY A 138 -2.32 4.98 5.41
N ALA A 139 -1.62 3.89 5.74
CA ALA A 139 -0.62 3.26 4.89
C ALA A 139 -0.98 1.82 4.55
N VAL A 140 -0.66 1.37 3.33
CA VAL A 140 -0.69 -0.05 2.91
C VAL A 140 0.65 -0.39 2.26
N GLY A 141 1.25 -1.53 2.60
CA GLY A 141 2.54 -1.95 2.07
C GLY A 141 3.22 -3.03 2.91
N HIS A 142 4.55 -3.01 2.96
CA HIS A 142 5.35 -4.01 3.67
C HIS A 142 6.56 -3.43 4.42
N PHE A 143 6.96 -4.12 5.50
CA PHE A 143 8.21 -3.92 6.24
C PHE A 143 9.06 -5.19 6.15
N ASP A 144 10.31 -5.07 5.69
CA ASP A 144 11.05 -6.21 5.13
C ASP A 144 11.93 -6.92 6.17
N TYR A 145 12.11 -8.23 6.01
CA TYR A 145 13.15 -8.96 6.75
C TYR A 145 14.57 -8.40 6.47
N SER A 146 14.79 -7.82 5.28
CA SER A 146 16.04 -7.15 4.89
C SER A 146 16.27 -5.78 5.53
N GLY A 147 15.32 -5.27 6.32
CA GLY A 147 15.40 -3.93 6.92
C GLY A 147 15.03 -2.78 5.97
N GLY A 148 14.38 -3.09 4.85
CA GLY A 148 13.66 -2.12 4.03
C GLY A 148 12.21 -1.91 4.48
N LEU A 149 11.51 -0.99 3.80
CA LEU A 149 10.04 -0.93 3.74
C LEU A 149 9.60 -0.27 2.44
N ASP A 150 8.38 -0.55 2.00
CA ASP A 150 7.72 0.17 0.90
C ASP A 150 6.22 0.31 1.22
N THR A 151 5.73 1.55 1.27
CA THR A 151 4.36 1.84 1.68
C THR A 151 3.74 2.96 0.85
N CYS A 152 2.50 2.76 0.45
CA CYS A 152 1.66 3.75 -0.20
C CYS A 152 0.67 4.37 0.77
N ILE A 153 0.24 5.60 0.48
CA ILE A 153 -0.89 6.18 1.19
C ILE A 153 -2.15 5.43 0.77
N ALA A 154 -3.04 5.10 1.70
CA ALA A 154 -4.28 4.37 1.44
C ALA A 154 -5.36 5.27 0.78
N LEU A 155 -5.10 5.63 -0.48
CA LEU A 155 -5.95 6.43 -1.35
C LEU A 155 -6.63 5.57 -2.42
N ARG A 156 -7.88 5.94 -2.75
CA ARG A 156 -8.75 5.19 -3.68
C ARG A 156 -8.83 3.70 -3.30
N THR A 157 -8.91 3.43 -2.00
CA THR A 157 -9.14 2.11 -1.39
C THR A 157 -10.64 1.83 -1.31
N MET A 158 -11.03 0.55 -1.17
CA MET A 158 -12.37 0.14 -0.79
C MET A 158 -12.27 -0.81 0.39
N VAL A 159 -12.77 -0.42 1.56
CA VAL A 159 -12.95 -1.40 2.64
C VAL A 159 -14.25 -2.14 2.36
N ILE A 160 -14.21 -3.46 2.29
CA ILE A 160 -15.43 -4.28 2.14
C ILE A 160 -15.60 -5.09 3.42
N LYS A 161 -16.70 -4.84 4.14
CA LYS A 161 -17.08 -5.49 5.39
C LYS A 161 -18.61 -5.62 5.45
N ASP A 162 -19.13 -6.72 5.97
CA ASP A 162 -20.58 -6.95 6.19
C ASP A 162 -21.48 -6.68 4.97
N GLY A 163 -20.99 -6.97 3.75
CA GLY A 163 -21.72 -6.71 2.50
C GLY A 163 -21.80 -5.24 2.09
N VAL A 164 -21.01 -4.35 2.69
CA VAL A 164 -20.91 -2.93 2.36
C VAL A 164 -19.51 -2.59 1.88
N ALA A 165 -19.42 -1.91 0.73
CA ALA A 165 -18.21 -1.26 0.27
C ALA A 165 -18.18 0.18 0.80
N TYR A 166 -17.19 0.48 1.63
CA TYR A 166 -16.89 1.81 2.12
C TYR A 166 -15.79 2.44 1.26
N LEU A 167 -16.03 3.65 0.79
CA LEU A 167 -15.09 4.42 -0.03
C LEU A 167 -14.93 5.82 0.59
N GLN A 168 -13.73 6.37 0.64
CA GLN A 168 -13.48 7.67 1.25
C GLN A 168 -12.51 8.51 0.40
N ALA A 169 -12.80 9.81 0.28
CA ALA A 169 -12.01 10.76 -0.51
C ALA A 169 -12.11 12.18 0.06
N GLY A 170 -11.09 12.99 -0.24
CA GLY A 170 -10.94 14.37 0.23
C GLY A 170 -10.28 15.27 -0.82
N GLY A 171 -10.48 16.58 -0.67
CA GLY A 171 -9.95 17.67 -1.50
C GLY A 171 -9.01 18.58 -0.69
N GLY A 172 -8.08 19.26 -1.36
CA GLY A 172 -7.06 20.09 -0.71
C GLY A 172 -7.55 21.51 -0.49
N ILE A 173 -8.12 21.83 0.67
CA ILE A 173 -8.76 23.13 0.88
C ILE A 173 -7.70 24.20 1.12
N VAL A 174 -7.67 25.18 0.22
CA VAL A 174 -6.82 26.38 0.25
C VAL A 174 -7.69 27.65 0.27
N HIS A 175 -7.06 28.83 0.21
CA HIS A 175 -7.76 30.12 0.37
C HIS A 175 -8.89 30.36 -0.66
N ASP A 176 -8.67 29.96 -1.90
CA ASP A 176 -9.52 30.23 -3.07
C ASP A 176 -10.39 29.04 -3.51
N SER A 177 -10.29 27.89 -2.82
CA SER A 177 -11.15 26.71 -3.00
C SER A 177 -12.64 27.07 -3.06
N VAL A 178 -13.38 26.50 -4.01
CA VAL A 178 -14.83 26.75 -4.16
C VAL A 178 -15.61 25.56 -3.60
N GLU A 179 -16.55 25.84 -2.70
CA GLU A 179 -17.30 24.87 -1.91
C GLU A 179 -17.89 23.71 -2.74
N GLU A 180 -18.57 24.02 -3.85
CA GLU A 180 -19.19 23.02 -4.74
C GLU A 180 -18.17 22.22 -5.57
N ASP A 181 -17.11 22.87 -6.06
CA ASP A 181 -16.08 22.23 -6.88
C ASP A 181 -15.29 21.20 -6.05
N GLU A 182 -14.94 21.54 -4.81
CA GLU A 182 -14.26 20.65 -3.86
C GLU A 182 -15.12 19.43 -3.50
N TYR A 183 -16.42 19.62 -3.31
CA TYR A 183 -17.35 18.49 -3.14
C TYR A 183 -17.36 17.60 -4.38
N GLN A 184 -17.51 18.19 -5.57
CA GLN A 184 -17.55 17.44 -6.82
C GLN A 184 -16.22 16.72 -7.12
N GLU A 185 -15.08 17.27 -6.70
CA GLU A 185 -13.78 16.61 -6.78
C GLU A 185 -13.76 15.31 -5.97
N THR A 186 -14.28 15.28 -4.74
CA THR A 186 -14.34 14.03 -3.96
C THR A 186 -15.19 12.96 -4.63
N ILE A 187 -16.32 13.33 -5.25
CA ILE A 187 -17.15 12.42 -6.04
C ILE A 187 -16.38 11.92 -7.28
N ASN A 188 -15.65 12.79 -7.97
CA ASN A 188 -14.81 12.44 -9.12
C ASN A 188 -13.68 11.46 -8.72
N LYS A 189 -13.01 11.71 -7.59
CA LYS A 189 -11.95 10.84 -7.01
C LYS A 189 -12.46 9.43 -6.67
N LEU A 190 -13.75 9.27 -6.36
CA LEU A 190 -14.40 7.98 -6.10
C LEU A 190 -14.98 7.31 -7.36
N GLY A 191 -15.06 8.02 -8.49
CA GLY A 191 -15.74 7.57 -9.71
C GLY A 191 -15.23 6.23 -10.27
N SER A 192 -13.91 6.00 -10.30
CA SER A 192 -13.33 4.73 -10.77
C SER A 192 -13.78 3.55 -9.91
N ASN A 193 -13.79 3.72 -8.58
CA ASN A 193 -14.16 2.69 -7.62
C ASN A 193 -15.67 2.42 -7.65
N LEU A 194 -16.49 3.48 -7.75
CA LEU A 194 -17.94 3.37 -7.96
C LEU A 194 -18.30 2.68 -9.29
N THR A 195 -17.43 2.79 -10.31
CA THR A 195 -17.59 2.09 -11.60
C THR A 195 -17.21 0.61 -11.49
N ALA A 196 -16.15 0.26 -10.74
CA ALA A 196 -15.84 -1.13 -10.39
C ALA A 196 -16.97 -1.81 -9.58
N LEU A 197 -17.76 -1.03 -8.84
CA LEU A 197 -18.98 -1.47 -8.16
C LEU A 197 -20.23 -1.48 -9.06
N ARG A 198 -20.10 -1.43 -10.40
CA ARG A 198 -21.23 -1.44 -11.37
C ARG A 198 -21.17 -2.56 -12.41
N SER A 199 -20.03 -3.23 -12.64
CA SER A 199 -19.96 -4.41 -13.53
C SER A 199 -18.71 -5.28 -13.26
N SER A 200 -18.73 -6.57 -13.62
CA SER A 200 -17.52 -7.42 -13.60
C SER A 200 -17.65 -8.64 -14.56
N PRO A 201 -16.63 -8.94 -15.40
CA PRO A 201 -16.67 -10.08 -16.33
C PRO A 201 -16.09 -11.38 -15.75
N LEU A 202 -16.73 -12.49 -16.10
CA LEU A 202 -16.31 -13.88 -15.83
C LEU A 202 -15.44 -14.46 -16.96
N ALA A 203 -14.60 -15.46 -16.66
CA ALA A 203 -13.70 -16.13 -17.62
C ALA A 203 -13.52 -17.65 -17.30
N ASN A 204 -12.94 -18.43 -18.23
CA ASN A 204 -12.80 -19.90 -18.17
C ASN A 204 -11.41 -20.40 -18.73
N SER A 205 -11.14 -21.70 -18.59
CA SER A 205 -9.88 -22.49 -18.69
C SER A 205 -9.50 -23.06 -20.10
N HIS A 206 -8.42 -23.84 -20.40
CA HIS A 206 -7.38 -24.62 -19.62
C HIS A 206 -5.91 -24.33 -20.08
N ILE A 207 -4.89 -25.19 -20.39
CA ILE A 207 -4.74 -26.64 -20.76
C ILE A 207 -3.30 -27.23 -20.45
N ILE A 208 -3.23 -28.33 -19.67
CA ILE A 208 -2.21 -29.43 -19.51
C ILE A 208 -0.79 -29.18 -18.90
N SER A 209 -0.57 -29.86 -17.76
CA SER A 209 0.62 -30.27 -16.96
C SER A 209 1.97 -30.67 -17.60
N MET A 210 3.06 -30.59 -16.81
CA MET A 210 3.92 -31.74 -16.43
C MET A 210 4.90 -31.41 -15.27
N ALA A 211 4.87 -32.19 -14.17
CA ALA A 211 5.68 -31.97 -12.97
C ALA A 211 7.19 -32.20 -13.19
N HIS A 212 8.02 -31.29 -12.67
CA HIS A 212 9.48 -31.33 -12.73
C HIS A 212 10.12 -31.42 -11.33
N SER A 213 11.36 -31.92 -11.25
CA SER A 213 12.17 -31.82 -10.04
C SER A 213 12.65 -30.37 -9.85
N ILE A 214 12.07 -29.65 -8.90
CA ILE A 214 12.43 -28.25 -8.64
C ILE A 214 13.89 -28.10 -8.19
N THR A 215 14.58 -27.09 -8.72
CA THR A 215 15.92 -26.69 -8.27
C THR A 215 15.81 -25.47 -7.35
N VAL A 216 16.06 -25.68 -6.06
CA VAL A 216 16.10 -24.62 -5.05
C VAL A 216 17.47 -23.95 -4.95
N LYS A 217 17.47 -22.70 -4.50
CA LYS A 217 18.64 -21.85 -4.26
C LYS A 217 18.44 -21.08 -2.95
N PRO A 218 19.45 -20.86 -2.11
CA PRO A 218 20.79 -21.47 -2.18
C PRO A 218 20.75 -22.97 -1.85
N SER A 219 21.85 -23.70 -2.11
CA SER A 219 21.95 -25.12 -1.79
C SER A 219 22.05 -25.37 -0.27
N LEU A 220 21.86 -26.62 0.17
CA LEU A 220 22.08 -27.00 1.58
C LEU A 220 23.51 -26.67 2.05
N GLU A 221 24.52 -26.95 1.22
CA GLU A 221 25.93 -26.64 1.49
C GLU A 221 26.17 -25.13 1.64
N GLU A 222 25.54 -24.32 0.77
CA GLU A 222 25.59 -22.86 0.87
C GLU A 222 24.89 -22.34 2.14
N VAL A 223 23.73 -22.92 2.52
CA VAL A 223 23.03 -22.58 3.77
C VAL A 223 23.86 -22.95 4.99
N GLN A 224 24.47 -24.14 5.02
CA GLN A 224 25.36 -24.58 6.09
C GLN A 224 26.54 -23.60 6.23
N GLY A 225 27.22 -23.23 5.13
CA GLY A 225 28.30 -22.23 5.17
C GLY A 225 27.86 -20.83 5.64
N ILE A 226 26.64 -20.40 5.33
CA ILE A 226 26.05 -19.14 5.83
C ILE A 226 25.80 -19.19 7.35
N ILE A 227 25.38 -20.35 7.88
CA ILE A 227 25.14 -20.57 9.31
C ILE A 227 26.46 -20.74 10.08
N GLU A 228 27.44 -21.50 9.56
CA GLU A 228 28.78 -21.66 10.13
C GLU A 228 29.54 -20.33 10.22
N SER A 229 29.40 -19.45 9.22
CA SER A 229 29.96 -18.10 9.24
C SER A 229 29.15 -17.11 10.12
N ASN A 230 28.03 -17.56 10.71
CA ASN A 230 27.13 -16.76 11.56
C ASN A 230 26.64 -15.46 10.87
N ALA A 231 26.55 -15.47 9.54
CA ALA A 231 26.20 -14.29 8.74
C ALA A 231 24.76 -13.83 8.96
N GLY A 232 23.87 -14.73 9.39
CA GLY A 232 22.51 -14.41 9.79
C GLY A 232 21.75 -15.59 10.39
N ASN A 233 20.44 -15.45 10.51
CA ASN A 233 19.51 -16.47 11.00
C ASN A 233 18.23 -16.59 10.17
N THR A 234 18.08 -15.73 9.15
CA THR A 234 16.94 -15.69 8.23
C THR A 234 17.49 -15.68 6.81
N ILE A 235 17.35 -16.79 6.09
CA ILE A 235 17.94 -17.00 4.76
C ILE A 235 16.79 -17.32 3.80
N PRO A 236 16.58 -16.55 2.72
CA PRO A 236 15.57 -16.88 1.71
C PRO A 236 16.02 -18.12 0.94
N ILE A 237 15.13 -19.12 0.85
CA ILE A 237 15.29 -20.30 0.00
C ILE A 237 14.18 -20.20 -1.05
N PHE A 238 14.54 -20.38 -2.32
CA PHE A 238 13.60 -20.21 -3.44
C PHE A 238 13.81 -21.17 -4.59
N ALA A 239 12.72 -21.57 -5.25
CA ALA A 239 12.73 -22.12 -6.59
C ALA A 239 12.38 -21.02 -7.62
N GLU A 240 12.77 -21.24 -8.88
CA GLU A 240 12.41 -20.37 -10.00
C GLU A 240 11.69 -21.21 -11.08
N ILE A 241 10.50 -20.78 -11.50
CA ILE A 241 9.71 -21.40 -12.57
C ILE A 241 9.36 -20.35 -13.65
N PRO A 242 9.09 -20.74 -14.92
CA PRO A 242 8.65 -19.81 -15.95
C PRO A 242 7.32 -19.12 -15.61
N ALA A 243 7.17 -17.85 -15.97
CA ALA A 243 5.90 -17.13 -15.81
C ALA A 243 4.96 -17.27 -17.02
N ASP A 244 5.42 -17.87 -18.12
CA ASP A 244 4.89 -17.83 -19.49
C ASP A 244 3.37 -18.06 -19.59
N MET A 245 2.84 -18.98 -18.77
CA MET A 245 1.45 -19.43 -18.78
C MET A 245 0.64 -18.98 -17.54
N LEU A 246 1.21 -18.14 -16.67
CA LEU A 246 0.60 -17.71 -15.42
C LEU A 246 0.52 -16.18 -15.31
N THR A 247 -0.60 -15.68 -14.82
CA THR A 247 -0.75 -14.27 -14.43
C THR A 247 -0.74 -14.16 -12.90
N PRO A 248 -0.36 -13.00 -12.31
CA PRO A 248 -0.47 -12.78 -10.87
C PRO A 248 -1.88 -13.05 -10.33
N VAL A 249 -2.92 -12.72 -11.12
CA VAL A 249 -4.33 -12.97 -10.78
C VAL A 249 -4.64 -14.47 -10.71
N MET A 250 -4.11 -15.29 -11.63
CA MET A 250 -4.29 -16.75 -11.61
C MET A 250 -3.48 -17.41 -10.49
N ALA A 251 -2.23 -16.99 -10.30
CA ALA A 251 -1.37 -17.48 -9.22
C ALA A 251 -1.97 -17.18 -7.85
N TYR A 252 -2.45 -15.94 -7.64
CA TYR A 252 -3.16 -15.56 -6.42
C TYR A 252 -4.37 -16.48 -6.16
N LEU A 253 -5.23 -16.73 -7.16
CA LEU A 253 -6.41 -17.58 -7.00
C LEU A 253 -6.08 -19.05 -6.69
N LYS A 254 -4.91 -19.55 -7.11
CA LYS A 254 -4.43 -20.90 -6.78
C LYS A 254 -3.85 -20.97 -5.36
N VAL A 255 -3.12 -19.93 -4.95
CA VAL A 255 -2.39 -19.86 -3.68
C VAL A 255 -3.28 -19.45 -2.50
N SER A 256 -4.35 -18.69 -2.73
CA SER A 256 -5.30 -18.24 -1.70
C SER A 256 -6.56 -19.12 -1.53
N ASP A 257 -6.67 -20.23 -2.25
CA ASP A 257 -7.88 -21.06 -2.23
C ASP A 257 -8.14 -21.66 -0.85
N LYS A 258 -9.27 -21.26 -0.24
CA LYS A 258 -9.69 -21.63 1.14
C LYS A 258 -8.83 -21.04 2.27
N CYS A 259 -7.99 -20.04 2.00
CA CYS A 259 -7.26 -19.32 3.05
C CYS A 259 -8.11 -18.19 3.65
N ASP A 260 -8.10 -18.04 4.98
CA ASP A 260 -8.74 -16.91 5.68
C ASP A 260 -8.04 -15.56 5.43
N TYR A 261 -6.72 -15.60 5.17
CA TYR A 261 -5.87 -14.42 5.02
C TYR A 261 -4.99 -14.56 3.78
N SER A 262 -4.88 -13.49 2.99
CA SER A 262 -4.02 -13.46 1.80
C SER A 262 -3.78 -12.04 1.28
N PHE A 263 -2.79 -11.88 0.40
CA PHE A 263 -2.55 -10.64 -0.31
C PHE A 263 -2.12 -10.85 -1.77
N LEU A 264 -2.41 -9.85 -2.60
CA LEU A 264 -1.80 -9.62 -3.91
C LEU A 264 -1.37 -8.15 -3.97
N LEU A 265 -0.07 -7.91 -4.17
CA LEU A 265 0.50 -6.59 -4.42
C LEU A 265 0.99 -6.53 -5.87
N GLU A 266 0.53 -5.54 -6.63
CA GLU A 266 0.97 -5.25 -7.99
C GLU A 266 1.37 -3.77 -8.10
N SER A 267 2.20 -3.43 -9.08
CA SER A 267 2.67 -2.05 -9.29
C SER A 267 2.59 -1.65 -10.76
N ILE A 268 2.49 -0.36 -11.03
CA ILE A 268 2.61 0.24 -12.38
C ILE A 268 3.65 1.36 -12.32
N ALA A 269 4.79 1.15 -12.96
CA ALA A 269 5.90 2.09 -12.99
C ALA A 269 5.72 3.13 -14.09
N GLY A 270 5.79 4.43 -13.74
CA GLY A 270 5.62 5.53 -14.69
C GLY A 270 4.26 5.53 -15.39
N GLY A 271 3.22 5.06 -14.70
CA GLY A 271 1.81 5.12 -15.10
C GLY A 271 1.35 4.37 -16.37
N GLU A 272 2.28 3.86 -17.19
CA GLU A 272 1.98 3.16 -18.45
C GLU A 272 2.63 1.76 -18.57
N LYS A 273 3.51 1.36 -17.64
CA LYS A 273 4.17 0.03 -17.64
C LYS A 273 3.88 -0.73 -16.36
N ILE A 274 3.67 -2.04 -16.45
CA ILE A 274 3.62 -2.91 -15.27
C ILE A 274 4.98 -2.78 -14.53
N GLY A 275 4.93 -2.52 -13.22
CA GLY A 275 6.11 -2.47 -12.37
C GLY A 275 6.80 -3.84 -12.34
N ARG A 276 8.12 -3.88 -12.15
CA ARG A 276 8.89 -5.12 -12.35
C ARG A 276 8.38 -6.31 -11.52
N TYR A 277 7.81 -6.06 -10.34
CA TYR A 277 7.43 -7.11 -9.41
C TYR A 277 5.93 -7.15 -9.12
N SER A 278 5.46 -8.34 -8.74
CA SER A 278 4.18 -8.54 -8.06
C SER A 278 4.32 -9.64 -7.02
N PHE A 279 3.75 -9.43 -5.83
CA PHE A 279 3.96 -10.26 -4.65
C PHE A 279 2.63 -10.87 -4.19
N ILE A 280 2.63 -12.17 -3.91
CA ILE A 280 1.45 -12.94 -3.51
C ILE A 280 1.80 -13.74 -2.26
N GLY A 281 0.90 -13.75 -1.28
CA GLY A 281 1.02 -14.59 -0.08
C GLY A 281 -0.35 -14.99 0.45
N SER A 282 -0.39 -16.09 1.17
CA SER A 282 -1.56 -16.63 1.85
C SER A 282 -1.14 -17.37 3.12
N ASP A 283 -2.13 -17.86 3.88
CA ASP A 283 -1.97 -18.69 5.09
C ASP A 283 -0.80 -18.28 6.01
N PRO A 284 -0.84 -17.05 6.56
CA PRO A 284 0.26 -16.51 7.35
C PRO A 284 0.40 -17.24 8.69
N TYR A 285 1.60 -17.77 8.97
CA TYR A 285 1.95 -18.39 10.26
C TYR A 285 1.74 -17.47 11.46
N LYS A 286 1.69 -16.15 11.22
CA LYS A 286 1.39 -15.13 12.24
C LYS A 286 0.63 -13.96 11.63
N VAL A 287 -0.44 -13.56 12.31
CA VAL A 287 -1.15 -12.29 12.09
C VAL A 287 -0.98 -11.43 13.34
N LEU A 288 -0.55 -10.17 13.17
CA LEU A 288 -0.67 -9.14 14.19
C LEU A 288 -1.89 -8.28 13.86
N LYS A 289 -2.86 -8.19 14.76
CA LYS A 289 -3.93 -7.20 14.73
C LYS A 289 -3.81 -6.31 15.97
N THR A 290 -3.97 -5.00 15.82
CA THR A 290 -4.00 -4.02 16.94
C THR A 290 -5.23 -3.13 16.84
N GLY A 291 -5.86 -2.80 17.96
CA GLY A 291 -7.03 -1.91 18.01
C GLY A 291 -7.96 -2.25 19.18
N PRO A 292 -9.05 -1.49 19.43
CA PRO A 292 -9.81 -1.55 20.67
C PRO A 292 -10.41 -2.93 21.03
N GLU A 293 -10.74 -3.75 20.03
CA GLU A 293 -11.30 -5.10 20.20
C GLU A 293 -10.24 -6.23 20.10
N GLU A 294 -8.97 -5.88 19.86
CA GLU A 294 -7.89 -6.83 19.58
C GLU A 294 -7.03 -7.16 20.81
N ALA A 295 -6.33 -8.28 20.76
CA ALA A 295 -5.43 -8.74 21.83
C ALA A 295 -4.18 -7.86 22.02
N LEU A 296 -3.85 -7.00 21.05
CA LEU A 296 -2.69 -6.11 21.07
C LEU A 296 -3.14 -4.64 21.04
N GLN A 297 -2.51 -3.82 21.87
CA GLN A 297 -2.91 -2.44 22.18
C GLN A 297 -1.68 -1.51 22.16
N GLY A 298 -1.86 -0.25 21.75
CA GLY A 298 -0.78 0.75 21.65
C GLY A 298 -0.17 0.86 20.26
N ASP A 299 1.03 1.46 20.16
CA ASP A 299 1.71 1.71 18.89
C ASP A 299 1.98 0.40 18.09
N PRO A 300 1.34 0.20 16.92
CA PRO A 300 1.57 -0.99 16.11
C PRO A 300 3.01 -1.07 15.59
N LEU A 301 3.70 0.05 15.39
CA LEU A 301 5.09 0.06 14.94
C LEU A 301 6.03 -0.38 16.05
N ALA A 302 5.79 -0.04 17.32
CA ALA A 302 6.61 -0.53 18.44
C ALA A 302 6.47 -2.05 18.64
N ILE A 303 5.28 -2.59 18.36
CA ILE A 303 5.02 -4.03 18.36
C ILE A 303 5.74 -4.70 17.18
N LEU A 304 5.57 -4.16 15.97
CA LEU A 304 6.19 -4.70 14.75
C LEU A 304 7.73 -4.62 14.78
N GLU A 305 8.28 -3.49 15.25
CA GLU A 305 9.72 -3.28 15.43
C GLU A 305 10.32 -4.28 16.43
N LYS A 306 9.60 -4.62 17.50
CA LYS A 306 9.99 -5.67 18.46
C LYS A 306 9.99 -7.07 17.83
N GLU A 307 9.03 -7.38 16.96
CA GLU A 307 8.90 -8.67 16.28
C GLU A 307 10.01 -8.87 15.23
N LEU A 308 10.27 -7.85 14.41
CA LEU A 308 11.32 -7.89 13.38
C LEU A 308 12.75 -7.75 13.96
N LYS A 309 12.92 -7.23 15.19
CA LYS A 309 14.23 -6.95 15.83
C LYS A 309 15.26 -8.10 15.81
N ASN A 310 14.81 -9.34 15.90
CA ASN A 310 15.70 -10.51 16.04
C ASN A 310 16.10 -11.13 14.69
N ILE A 311 15.61 -10.57 13.57
CA ILE A 311 15.85 -11.07 12.22
C ILE A 311 17.20 -10.56 11.71
N ARG A 312 18.10 -11.50 11.42
CA ARG A 312 19.39 -11.27 10.76
C ARG A 312 19.29 -11.86 9.35
N TYR A 313 18.78 -11.06 8.43
CA TYR A 313 18.52 -11.47 7.05
C TYR A 313 19.79 -11.55 6.21
N VAL A 314 19.92 -12.62 5.43
CA VAL A 314 21.06 -12.84 4.52
C VAL A 314 20.61 -12.64 3.07
N LYS A 315 21.17 -11.64 2.39
CA LYS A 315 20.87 -11.34 0.97
C LYS A 315 21.57 -12.35 0.05
N VAL A 316 20.79 -13.27 -0.51
CA VAL A 316 21.24 -14.28 -1.49
C VAL A 316 21.26 -13.68 -2.91
N LYS A 317 22.03 -14.28 -3.84
CA LYS A 317 22.10 -13.85 -5.25
C LYS A 317 20.89 -14.36 -6.06
N GLY A 318 20.47 -13.60 -7.06
CA GLY A 318 19.42 -13.99 -8.03
C GLY A 318 17.99 -13.59 -7.63
N ILE A 319 17.81 -13.05 -6.43
CA ILE A 319 16.54 -12.63 -5.83
C ILE A 319 16.57 -11.14 -5.47
N GLN A 320 15.41 -10.49 -5.40
CA GLN A 320 15.24 -9.09 -4.98
C GLN A 320 15.29 -8.91 -3.46
N ASP A 321 15.31 -7.65 -3.01
CA ASP A 321 15.46 -7.27 -1.60
C ASP A 321 14.25 -7.61 -0.73
N PHE A 322 13.04 -7.51 -1.28
CA PHE A 322 11.81 -7.94 -0.62
C PHE A 322 11.50 -9.39 -0.99
N THR A 323 11.63 -10.27 0.00
CA THR A 323 11.38 -11.72 -0.07
C THR A 323 10.38 -12.19 0.98
N GLY A 324 10.17 -11.36 2.02
CA GLY A 324 9.43 -11.68 3.22
C GLY A 324 9.49 -10.49 4.19
N GLY A 325 8.51 -10.43 5.09
CA GLY A 325 8.33 -9.31 5.99
C GLY A 325 6.98 -9.36 6.69
N ALA A 326 6.54 -8.20 7.17
CA ALA A 326 5.18 -7.95 7.60
C ALA A 326 4.44 -7.17 6.51
N ILE A 327 3.40 -7.77 5.92
CA ILE A 327 2.61 -7.19 4.83
C ILE A 327 1.24 -6.79 5.38
N GLY A 328 0.79 -5.56 5.17
CA GLY A 328 -0.41 -5.10 5.86
C GLY A 328 -0.76 -3.62 5.69
N TYR A 329 -1.50 -3.10 6.67
CA TYR A 329 -1.90 -1.70 6.74
C TYR A 329 -1.78 -1.11 8.15
N ILE A 330 -1.62 0.22 8.20
CA ILE A 330 -1.71 1.04 9.41
C ILE A 330 -2.78 2.11 9.14
N GLY A 331 -3.84 2.14 9.95
CA GLY A 331 -4.89 3.15 9.85
C GLY A 331 -4.40 4.56 10.21
N TYR A 332 -5.00 5.58 9.61
CA TYR A 332 -4.66 6.99 9.80
C TYR A 332 -4.61 7.40 11.28
N ASP A 333 -5.59 6.95 12.06
CA ASP A 333 -5.80 7.34 13.45
C ASP A 333 -4.65 6.91 14.40
N ASN A 334 -3.75 6.02 13.95
CA ASN A 334 -2.48 5.72 14.66
C ASN A 334 -1.53 6.92 14.75
N VAL A 335 -1.77 8.01 14.01
CA VAL A 335 -1.01 9.26 14.15
C VAL A 335 -0.94 9.77 15.60
N GLN A 336 -1.92 9.42 16.44
CA GLN A 336 -1.92 9.71 17.88
C GLN A 336 -0.71 9.15 18.64
N TYR A 337 -0.03 8.11 18.12
CA TYR A 337 1.18 7.55 18.71
C TYR A 337 2.46 8.27 18.26
N PHE A 338 2.43 9.01 17.15
CA PHE A 338 3.60 9.66 16.55
C PHE A 338 3.61 11.18 16.79
N GLU A 339 2.44 11.81 16.74
CA GLU A 339 2.21 13.23 17.04
C GLU A 339 1.12 13.33 18.13
N PRO A 340 1.41 13.12 19.43
CA PRO A 340 0.41 12.90 20.49
C PRO A 340 -0.61 14.02 20.71
N ARG A 341 -0.37 15.23 20.18
CA ARG A 341 -1.36 16.32 20.11
C ARG A 341 -2.61 15.96 19.30
N THR A 342 -2.51 14.98 18.41
CA THR A 342 -3.61 14.52 17.54
C THR A 342 -4.54 13.50 18.22
N LYS A 343 -4.25 13.08 19.47
CA LYS A 343 -5.07 12.10 20.18
C LYS A 343 -6.48 12.62 20.43
N ARG A 344 -7.49 11.83 20.03
CA ARG A 344 -8.92 12.16 20.14
C ARG A 344 -9.74 10.95 20.58
N ASP A 345 -10.08 10.91 21.87
CA ASP A 345 -10.92 9.86 22.46
C ASP A 345 -12.44 10.05 22.17
N ASP A 346 -12.83 11.11 21.45
CA ASP A 346 -14.23 11.45 21.12
C ASP A 346 -14.66 11.07 19.68
N LEU A 347 -13.78 10.44 18.89
CA LEU A 347 -14.10 10.04 17.52
C LEU A 347 -14.93 8.75 17.48
N GLN A 348 -15.99 8.75 16.67
CA GLN A 348 -16.80 7.57 16.42
C GLN A 348 -16.06 6.60 15.48
N ASP A 349 -16.13 5.29 15.72
CA ASP A 349 -15.65 4.26 14.80
C ASP A 349 -16.84 3.49 14.20
N PRO A 350 -17.42 3.96 13.09
CA PRO A 350 -18.63 3.36 12.52
C PRO A 350 -18.38 2.14 11.63
N ILE A 351 -17.12 1.68 11.49
CA ILE A 351 -16.78 0.46 10.75
C ILE A 351 -16.29 -0.64 11.69
N GLY A 352 -15.61 -0.29 12.79
CA GLY A 352 -15.04 -1.26 13.73
C GLY A 352 -13.97 -2.10 13.04
N LEU A 353 -12.88 -1.45 12.64
CA LEU A 353 -11.70 -2.11 12.09
C LEU A 353 -10.59 -2.15 13.15
N PRO A 354 -9.65 -3.11 13.07
CA PRO A 354 -8.37 -2.97 13.74
C PRO A 354 -7.69 -1.66 13.29
N ASP A 355 -7.01 -0.98 14.20
CA ASP A 355 -6.20 0.20 13.88
C ASP A 355 -5.01 -0.19 12.98
N ALA A 356 -4.50 -1.42 13.04
CA ALA A 356 -3.54 -1.97 12.08
C ALA A 356 -3.64 -3.51 11.99
N VAL A 357 -3.29 -4.07 10.83
CA VAL A 357 -3.15 -5.52 10.62
C VAL A 357 -1.90 -5.82 9.80
N PHE A 358 -1.12 -6.81 10.21
CA PHE A 358 0.03 -7.33 9.48
C PHE A 358 -0.01 -8.86 9.37
N LEU A 359 0.20 -9.36 8.16
CA LEU A 359 0.35 -10.75 7.80
C LEU A 359 1.84 -11.09 7.66
N PHE A 360 2.27 -12.19 8.29
CA PHE A 360 3.59 -12.77 8.09
C PHE A 360 3.40 -14.13 7.41
N CYS A 361 3.67 -14.19 6.11
CA CYS A 361 3.69 -15.46 5.37
C CYS A 361 5.05 -16.16 5.52
N ASP A 362 5.05 -17.49 5.49
CA ASP A 362 6.28 -18.26 5.34
C ASP A 362 6.75 -18.22 3.89
N THR A 363 5.89 -18.69 2.97
CA THR A 363 6.12 -18.65 1.53
C THR A 363 5.46 -17.42 0.88
N ILE A 364 6.21 -16.74 -0.01
CA ILE A 364 5.73 -15.68 -0.89
C ILE A 364 6.04 -16.08 -2.35
N VAL A 365 5.07 -15.85 -3.24
CA VAL A 365 5.20 -16.03 -4.69
C VAL A 365 5.45 -14.67 -5.34
N ILE A 366 6.55 -14.56 -6.08
CA ILE A 366 7.04 -13.29 -6.62
C ILE A 366 7.20 -13.38 -8.14
N PHE A 367 6.42 -12.60 -8.88
CA PHE A 367 6.59 -12.43 -10.32
C PHE A 367 7.68 -11.40 -10.59
N ASP A 368 8.66 -11.73 -11.43
CA ASP A 368 9.61 -10.79 -12.02
C ASP A 368 9.28 -10.62 -13.51
N HIS A 369 8.45 -9.62 -13.81
CA HIS A 369 7.90 -9.35 -15.15
C HIS A 369 8.97 -8.96 -16.18
N LEU A 370 10.17 -8.56 -15.74
CA LEU A 370 11.28 -8.23 -16.63
C LEU A 370 11.96 -9.49 -17.19
N TYR A 371 12.07 -10.54 -16.38
CA TYR A 371 12.70 -11.81 -16.75
C TYR A 371 11.71 -12.95 -16.97
N GLN A 372 10.41 -12.67 -16.94
CA GLN A 372 9.32 -13.62 -17.17
C GLN A 372 9.45 -14.90 -16.31
N LYS A 373 9.81 -14.70 -15.03
CA LYS A 373 9.97 -15.78 -14.05
C LYS A 373 9.08 -15.56 -12.82
N ILE A 374 8.68 -16.64 -12.20
CA ILE A 374 8.10 -16.67 -10.86
C ILE A 374 9.14 -17.25 -9.92
N GLN A 375 9.36 -16.58 -8.78
CA GLN A 375 10.16 -17.09 -7.68
C GLN A 375 9.21 -17.48 -6.55
N VAL A 376 9.29 -18.74 -6.10
CA VAL A 376 8.55 -19.23 -4.94
C VAL A 376 9.53 -19.29 -3.78
N VAL A 377 9.30 -18.47 -2.75
CA VAL A 377 10.31 -18.10 -1.75
C VAL A 377 9.78 -18.38 -0.34
N THR A 378 10.44 -19.25 0.42
CA THR A 378 10.27 -19.33 1.88
C THR A 378 11.59 -18.97 2.57
N HIS A 379 11.69 -19.14 3.89
CA HIS A 379 12.89 -18.78 4.65
C HIS A 379 13.29 -19.86 5.64
N TYR A 380 14.56 -20.25 5.62
CA TYR A 380 15.18 -20.82 6.81
C TYR A 380 15.20 -19.74 7.90
N ARG A 381 14.49 -19.95 9.02
CA ARG A 381 14.43 -19.01 10.16
C ARG A 381 14.82 -19.71 11.46
N SER A 382 16.12 -19.79 11.76
CA SER A 382 16.62 -20.47 12.95
C SER A 382 18.00 -19.95 13.38
N ASN A 383 18.28 -20.04 14.69
CA ASN A 383 19.62 -19.80 15.26
C ASN A 383 20.35 -21.11 15.61
N VAL A 384 19.84 -22.26 15.17
CA VAL A 384 20.47 -23.57 15.38
C VAL A 384 21.64 -23.74 14.42
N THR A 385 22.77 -24.25 14.93
CA THR A 385 24.01 -24.49 14.18
C THR A 385 24.37 -25.97 14.08
N ASP A 386 23.52 -26.88 14.56
CA ASP A 386 23.70 -28.32 14.40
C ASP A 386 23.39 -28.72 12.94
N PRO A 387 24.32 -29.36 12.20
CA PRO A 387 24.12 -29.62 10.77
C PRO A 387 22.89 -30.45 10.43
N ALA A 388 22.47 -31.38 11.30
CA ALA A 388 21.32 -32.26 11.03
C ALA A 388 19.97 -31.54 11.27
N GLU A 389 19.89 -30.68 12.29
CA GLU A 389 18.71 -29.80 12.44
C GLU A 389 18.70 -28.68 11.39
N VAL A 390 19.86 -28.17 10.94
CA VAL A 390 19.96 -27.25 9.79
C VAL A 390 19.40 -27.92 8.52
N GLU A 391 19.85 -29.14 8.21
CA GLU A 391 19.38 -29.96 7.10
C GLU A 391 17.86 -30.22 7.15
N LYS A 392 17.33 -30.59 8.32
CA LYS A 392 15.91 -30.82 8.56
C LYS A 392 15.05 -29.56 8.32
N GLN A 393 15.49 -28.39 8.80
CA GLN A 393 14.79 -27.13 8.57
C GLN A 393 14.90 -26.67 7.10
N TYR A 394 16.04 -26.93 6.44
CA TYR A 394 16.21 -26.71 5.01
C TYR A 394 15.23 -27.55 4.19
N PHE A 395 15.12 -28.86 4.44
CA PHE A 395 14.20 -29.71 3.70
C PHE A 395 12.73 -29.38 3.94
N LYS A 396 12.32 -28.92 5.14
CA LYS A 396 10.97 -28.35 5.37
C LYS A 396 10.70 -27.15 4.46
N ALA A 397 11.68 -26.25 4.31
CA ALA A 397 11.58 -25.11 3.40
C ALA A 397 11.49 -25.56 1.91
N VAL A 398 12.18 -26.63 1.52
CA VAL A 398 12.05 -27.19 0.16
C VAL A 398 10.66 -27.81 -0.07
N GLU A 399 10.09 -28.50 0.93
CA GLU A 399 8.73 -29.06 0.88
C GLU A 399 7.66 -27.96 0.76
N GLU A 400 7.77 -26.88 1.53
CA GLU A 400 6.92 -25.68 1.42
C GLU A 400 6.96 -25.05 0.02
N ILE A 401 8.15 -24.90 -0.56
CA ILE A 401 8.31 -24.41 -1.93
C ILE A 401 7.65 -25.36 -2.93
N GLN A 402 7.86 -26.68 -2.77
CA GLN A 402 7.30 -27.67 -3.67
C GLN A 402 5.77 -27.65 -3.68
N ILE A 403 5.13 -27.60 -2.50
CA ILE A 403 3.66 -27.50 -2.38
C ILE A 403 3.13 -26.27 -3.14
N ILE A 404 3.77 -25.11 -3.00
CA ILE A 404 3.33 -23.90 -3.71
C ILE A 404 3.64 -23.96 -5.22
N VAL A 405 4.75 -24.58 -5.65
CA VAL A 405 5.00 -24.82 -7.09
C VAL A 405 3.96 -25.77 -7.68
N GLU A 406 3.63 -26.88 -7.01
CA GLU A 406 2.60 -27.82 -7.45
C GLU A 406 1.21 -27.16 -7.55
N LEU A 407 0.86 -26.27 -6.60
CA LEU A 407 -0.35 -25.44 -6.71
C LEU A 407 -0.31 -24.49 -7.91
N LEU A 408 0.83 -23.85 -8.19
CA LEU A 408 0.98 -22.93 -9.33
C LEU A 408 0.95 -23.64 -10.68
N GLU A 409 1.56 -24.82 -10.79
CA GLU A 409 1.58 -25.67 -11.99
C GLU A 409 0.24 -26.39 -12.25
N ASN A 410 -0.64 -26.52 -11.24
CA ASN A 410 -1.94 -27.17 -11.38
C ASN A 410 -2.84 -26.49 -12.44
N ASP A 411 -3.29 -27.24 -13.44
CA ASP A 411 -4.15 -26.74 -14.53
C ASP A 411 -5.45 -26.06 -14.08
N VAL A 412 -5.96 -26.41 -12.90
CA VAL A 412 -7.22 -25.88 -12.36
C VAL A 412 -6.95 -24.57 -11.62
N THR A 413 -7.36 -23.45 -12.21
CA THR A 413 -7.48 -22.18 -11.47
C THR A 413 -8.84 -22.14 -10.76
N PRO A 414 -8.89 -21.94 -9.43
CA PRO A 414 -10.14 -21.81 -8.67
C PRO A 414 -11.03 -20.68 -9.18
N LYS A 415 -12.35 -20.88 -9.07
CA LYS A 415 -13.35 -19.90 -9.52
C LYS A 415 -13.76 -18.99 -8.37
N ILE A 416 -13.68 -17.69 -8.60
CA ILE A 416 -14.11 -16.65 -7.64
C ILE A 416 -15.59 -16.87 -7.31
N PRO A 417 -15.95 -17.11 -6.03
CA PRO A 417 -17.35 -17.27 -5.65
C PRO A 417 -18.07 -15.94 -5.82
N GLN A 418 -19.11 -15.90 -6.66
CA GLN A 418 -19.87 -14.70 -6.95
C GLN A 418 -21.37 -14.97 -6.78
N PRO A 419 -22.01 -14.52 -5.68
CA PRO A 419 -23.46 -14.60 -5.53
C PRO A 419 -24.18 -13.68 -6.54
N PRO A 420 -25.51 -13.81 -6.70
CA PRO A 420 -26.28 -12.96 -7.61
C PRO A 420 -26.03 -11.45 -7.38
N ILE A 421 -25.75 -10.73 -8.46
CA ILE A 421 -25.37 -9.31 -8.41
C ILE A 421 -26.63 -8.46 -8.26
N ILE A 422 -26.75 -7.73 -7.15
CA ILE A 422 -27.85 -6.77 -6.92
C ILE A 422 -27.41 -5.40 -7.42
N LEU A 423 -28.08 -4.90 -8.47
CA LEU A 423 -27.85 -3.58 -9.06
C LEU A 423 -28.81 -2.54 -8.47
N GLY A 424 -28.56 -1.25 -8.74
CA GLY A 424 -29.39 -0.13 -8.26
C GLY A 424 -29.18 0.26 -6.79
N GLN A 425 -28.20 -0.34 -6.10
CA GLN A 425 -27.69 0.15 -4.83
C GLN A 425 -26.96 1.48 -5.05
N GLU A 426 -27.42 2.57 -4.44
CA GLU A 426 -26.76 3.88 -4.51
C GLU A 426 -25.89 4.15 -3.27
N PRO A 427 -24.79 4.89 -3.41
CA PRO A 427 -23.90 5.21 -2.29
C PRO A 427 -24.45 6.32 -1.40
N VAL A 428 -24.36 6.16 -0.08
CA VAL A 428 -24.78 7.16 0.92
C VAL A 428 -23.55 7.81 1.55
N SER A 429 -23.47 9.15 1.53
CA SER A 429 -22.42 9.92 2.21
C SER A 429 -22.70 10.06 3.71
N ASN A 430 -21.66 9.99 4.53
CA ASN A 430 -21.76 10.24 5.98
C ASN A 430 -21.99 11.72 6.36
N VAL A 431 -21.76 12.66 5.43
CA VAL A 431 -21.92 14.12 5.67
C VAL A 431 -22.77 14.84 4.62
N GLY A 432 -22.95 14.24 3.44
CA GLY A 432 -23.66 14.86 2.31
C GLY A 432 -22.93 16.07 1.72
N LYS A 433 -23.58 16.72 0.74
CA LYS A 433 -23.03 17.91 0.07
C LYS A 433 -22.88 19.08 1.05
N GLU A 434 -23.96 19.48 1.71
CA GLU A 434 -23.99 20.61 2.64
C GLU A 434 -22.99 20.47 3.79
N GLY A 435 -22.79 19.25 4.33
CA GLY A 435 -21.81 18.97 5.37
C GLY A 435 -20.37 19.17 4.89
N TYR A 436 -20.04 18.66 3.69
CA TYR A 436 -18.71 18.83 3.11
C TYR A 436 -18.44 20.29 2.70
N GLU A 437 -19.41 20.99 2.10
CA GLU A 437 -19.34 22.43 1.82
C GLU A 437 -19.15 23.25 3.12
N GLY A 438 -19.75 22.79 4.22
CA GLY A 438 -19.53 23.32 5.57
C GLY A 438 -18.10 23.12 6.08
N PHE A 439 -17.44 22.01 5.73
CA PHE A 439 -16.01 21.79 6.02
C PHE A 439 -15.15 22.80 5.26
N VAL A 440 -15.36 22.93 3.94
CA VAL A 440 -14.65 23.90 3.07
C VAL A 440 -14.81 25.33 3.60
N THR A 441 -16.06 25.73 3.87
CA THR A 441 -16.42 27.04 4.45
C THR A 441 -15.73 27.31 5.78
N THR A 442 -15.51 26.28 6.60
CA THR A 442 -14.90 26.43 7.94
C THR A 442 -13.39 26.48 7.86
N LEU A 443 -12.76 25.61 7.06
CA LEU A 443 -11.31 25.63 6.84
C LEU A 443 -10.86 26.95 6.18
N LYS A 444 -11.63 27.48 5.22
CA LYS A 444 -11.38 28.81 4.63
C LYS A 444 -11.41 29.97 5.65
N LYS A 445 -12.04 29.81 6.82
CA LYS A 445 -11.94 30.79 7.93
C LYS A 445 -10.61 30.66 8.65
N HIS A 446 -10.21 29.44 9.01
CA HIS A 446 -8.91 29.15 9.65
C HIS A 446 -7.72 29.57 8.76
N ILE A 447 -7.82 29.38 7.45
CA ILE A 447 -6.83 29.86 6.47
C ILE A 447 -6.75 31.40 6.46
N LYS A 448 -7.90 32.09 6.52
CA LYS A 448 -7.94 33.56 6.60
C LYS A 448 -7.47 34.13 7.94
N LEU A 449 -7.47 33.33 9.00
CA LEU A 449 -6.89 33.67 10.31
C LEU A 449 -5.38 33.35 10.40
N GLY A 450 -4.86 32.52 9.50
CA GLY A 450 -3.45 32.07 9.51
C GLY A 450 -3.19 30.85 10.40
N ASP A 451 -4.22 30.14 10.86
CA ASP A 451 -4.07 28.90 11.64
C ASP A 451 -3.45 27.76 10.81
N ILE A 452 -3.77 27.73 9.51
CA ILE A 452 -3.33 26.75 8.51
C ILE A 452 -3.16 27.45 7.15
N ILE A 453 -2.36 26.85 6.28
CA ILE A 453 -2.27 27.20 4.84
C ILE A 453 -3.23 26.31 4.04
N GLN A 454 -3.29 25.03 4.39
CA GLN A 454 -4.12 24.01 3.74
C GLN A 454 -4.57 22.96 4.77
N ALA A 455 -5.76 22.39 4.57
CA ALA A 455 -6.18 21.17 5.22
C ALA A 455 -6.98 20.28 4.25
N VAL A 456 -6.89 18.96 4.42
CA VAL A 456 -7.49 17.95 3.52
C VAL A 456 -8.59 17.17 4.23
N PRO A 457 -9.82 17.71 4.38
CA PRO A 457 -10.98 16.99 4.91
C PRO A 457 -11.46 15.93 3.91
N SER A 458 -12.31 15.01 4.36
CA SER A 458 -12.81 13.91 3.56
C SER A 458 -14.26 13.56 3.88
N GLN A 459 -14.92 12.90 2.93
CA GLN A 459 -16.22 12.25 3.15
C GLN A 459 -16.16 10.77 2.77
N ARG A 460 -16.92 9.95 3.50
CA ARG A 460 -17.04 8.51 3.31
C ARG A 460 -18.40 8.16 2.73
N LEU A 461 -18.39 7.49 1.59
CA LEU A 461 -19.54 6.85 0.99
C LEU A 461 -19.62 5.39 1.47
N ALA A 462 -20.82 4.95 1.88
CA ALA A 462 -21.14 3.55 2.12
C ALA A 462 -22.08 3.06 1.00
N LYS A 463 -21.76 1.93 0.36
CA LYS A 463 -22.57 1.33 -0.70
C LYS A 463 -22.76 -0.18 -0.45
N PRO A 464 -23.98 -0.68 -0.20
CA PRO A 464 -24.23 -2.11 -0.13
C PRO A 464 -23.89 -2.81 -1.46
N THR A 465 -23.33 -4.02 -1.39
CA THR A 465 -22.83 -4.75 -2.56
C THR A 465 -22.92 -6.26 -2.36
N THR A 466 -23.23 -7.00 -3.42
CA THR A 466 -23.06 -8.47 -3.49
C THR A 466 -21.92 -8.89 -4.42
N LEU A 467 -21.13 -7.94 -4.94
CA LEU A 467 -19.92 -8.24 -5.72
C LEU A 467 -18.82 -8.76 -4.78
N HIS A 468 -18.18 -9.86 -5.16
CA HIS A 468 -17.04 -10.41 -4.43
C HIS A 468 -15.86 -9.41 -4.45
N PRO A 469 -15.17 -9.17 -3.32
CA PRO A 469 -14.04 -8.23 -3.25
C PRO A 469 -13.03 -8.41 -4.38
N PHE A 470 -12.54 -9.64 -4.61
CA PHE A 470 -11.58 -9.89 -5.69
C PHE A 470 -12.11 -9.62 -7.12
N ASN A 471 -13.42 -9.70 -7.36
CA ASN A 471 -14.02 -9.28 -8.64
C ASN A 471 -14.02 -7.76 -8.82
N ILE A 472 -14.12 -7.01 -7.72
CA ILE A 472 -13.98 -5.55 -7.71
C ILE A 472 -12.52 -5.16 -7.95
N TYR A 473 -11.56 -5.85 -7.30
CA TYR A 473 -10.12 -5.67 -7.56
C TYR A 473 -9.76 -5.89 -9.03
N ARG A 474 -10.15 -7.04 -9.60
CA ARG A 474 -9.93 -7.38 -11.01
C ARG A 474 -10.45 -6.29 -11.96
N HIS A 475 -11.60 -5.70 -11.65
CA HIS A 475 -12.18 -4.63 -12.47
C HIS A 475 -11.47 -3.29 -12.26
N LEU A 476 -11.16 -2.91 -11.02
CA LEU A 476 -10.42 -1.70 -10.69
C LEU A 476 -9.02 -1.68 -11.33
N ARG A 477 -8.33 -2.83 -11.35
CA ARG A 477 -7.06 -3.07 -12.05
C ARG A 477 -7.13 -2.77 -13.56
N SER A 478 -8.31 -2.90 -14.17
CA SER A 478 -8.54 -2.59 -15.59
C SER A 478 -8.97 -1.14 -15.85
N ILE A 479 -9.68 -0.52 -14.89
CA ILE A 479 -10.13 0.88 -15.02
C ILE A 479 -9.05 1.87 -14.60
N ASN A 480 -8.38 1.67 -13.47
CA ASN A 480 -7.47 2.65 -12.86
C ASN A 480 -6.17 1.99 -12.35
N PRO A 481 -5.35 1.41 -13.25
CA PRO A 481 -4.02 0.94 -12.88
C PRO A 481 -3.22 2.07 -12.21
N SER A 482 -2.60 1.76 -11.07
CA SER A 482 -1.95 2.72 -10.19
C SER A 482 -0.56 2.20 -9.75
N PRO A 483 0.40 3.07 -9.38
CA PRO A 483 1.70 2.67 -8.83
C PRO A 483 1.63 1.65 -7.70
N TYR A 484 0.58 1.70 -6.87
CA TYR A 484 0.28 0.69 -5.87
C TYR A 484 -1.12 0.13 -6.05
N MET A 485 -1.17 -1.07 -6.65
CA MET A 485 -2.36 -1.93 -6.67
C MET A 485 -2.20 -2.97 -5.56
N PHE A 486 -3.25 -3.15 -4.77
CA PHE A 486 -3.26 -4.13 -3.70
C PHE A 486 -4.65 -4.73 -3.54
N TYR A 487 -4.66 -5.98 -3.08
CA TYR A 487 -5.79 -6.70 -2.53
C TYR A 487 -5.32 -7.36 -1.24
N LEU A 488 -5.97 -7.08 -0.11
CA LEU A 488 -5.68 -7.76 1.15
C LEU A 488 -6.97 -8.40 1.67
N ASP A 489 -7.01 -9.73 1.73
CA ASP A 489 -8.06 -10.45 2.46
C ASP A 489 -7.63 -10.66 3.90
N LEU A 490 -8.44 -10.13 4.83
CA LEU A 490 -8.13 -10.02 6.24
C LEU A 490 -9.18 -10.75 7.11
N LYS A 491 -9.70 -11.86 6.57
CA LYS A 491 -10.75 -12.73 7.10
C LYS A 491 -12.13 -12.08 7.27
N ASP A 492 -12.17 -11.01 8.05
CA ASP A 492 -13.39 -10.36 8.51
C ASP A 492 -13.75 -9.13 7.64
N PHE A 493 -12.81 -8.68 6.81
CA PHE A 493 -12.94 -7.60 5.82
C PHE A 493 -11.84 -7.67 4.75
N THR A 494 -11.97 -6.90 3.68
CA THR A 494 -11.04 -6.86 2.54
C THR A 494 -10.70 -5.42 2.12
N LEU A 495 -9.48 -5.17 1.59
CA LEU A 495 -8.96 -3.85 1.14
C LEU A 495 -8.56 -3.79 -0.35
#